data_AF-A0AAE1IWN0-F1
#
_entry.id   AF-A0AAE1IWN0-F1
#
_cell.length_a   1.000
_cell.length_b   1.000
_cell.length_c   1.000
_cell.angle_alpha   90.00
_cell.angle_beta   90.00
_cell.angle_gamma   90.00
#
_symmetry.space_group_name_H-M   'P 1'
#
loop_
_entity.id
_entity.type
_entity.pdbx_description
1 polymer ?
#
loop_
_entity_poly.entity_id
_entity_poly.type
_entity_poly.pdbx_seq_one_letter_code
_entity_poly.pdbx_strand_id
1 'polypeptide(L)'
;MDNDLALKIYIKARATPKVVAAFAERWEFDKILIYCKQVDYTLDYLFLLQTILWTNPQGAVNFALMMSQMEGGCPVDYNTITDVFLQRNLIHEETAFLLDVLKPNLPEHGYL
;
A
#
# COMPACT_ATOMS: atom_id res chain seq x y z
N MET A 1 10.20 -5.23 -23.94
CA MET A 1 10.43 -6.68 -23.97
C MET A 1 10.66 -7.13 -22.53
N ASP A 2 9.93 -8.16 -22.09
CA ASP A 2 10.20 -9.02 -20.92
C ASP A 2 9.91 -8.55 -19.48
N ASN A 3 9.06 -7.53 -19.23
CA ASN A 3 8.60 -7.27 -17.84
C ASN A 3 7.85 -8.47 -17.22
N ASP A 4 7.08 -9.22 -18.04
CA ASP A 4 6.40 -10.44 -17.59
C ASP A 4 7.38 -11.60 -17.34
N LEU A 5 8.42 -11.74 -18.18
CA LEU A 5 9.46 -12.75 -18.01
C LEU A 5 10.35 -12.41 -16.81
N ALA A 6 10.70 -11.14 -16.60
CA ALA A 6 11.44 -10.66 -15.44
C ALA A 6 10.67 -10.93 -14.15
N LEU A 7 9.36 -10.68 -14.11
CA LEU A 7 8.51 -11.02 -12.97
C LEU A 7 8.53 -12.52 -12.67
N LYS A 8 8.40 -13.37 -13.70
CA LYS A 8 8.51 -14.84 -13.56
C LYS A 8 9.88 -15.27 -13.02
N ILE A 9 10.96 -14.62 -13.47
CA ILE A 9 12.32 -14.88 -12.96
C ILE A 9 12.43 -14.44 -11.50
N TYR A 10 11.93 -13.25 -11.13
CA TYR A 10 11.98 -12.75 -9.75
C TYR A 10 11.20 -13.64 -8.79
N ILE A 11 10.02 -14.14 -9.20
CA ILE A 11 9.23 -15.10 -8.43
C ILE A 11 10.02 -16.40 -8.23
N LYS A 12 10.60 -16.96 -9.30
CA LYS A 12 11.41 -18.19 -9.22
C LYS A 12 12.68 -18.02 -8.38
N ALA A 13 13.31 -16.84 -8.45
CA ALA A 13 14.50 -16.50 -7.69
C ALA A 13 14.21 -16.09 -6.23
N ARG A 14 12.93 -16.06 -5.80
CA ARG A 14 12.49 -15.55 -4.49
C ARG A 14 13.02 -14.14 -4.20
N ALA A 15 13.15 -13.32 -5.25
CA ALA A 15 13.57 -11.93 -5.13
C ALA A 15 12.37 -11.06 -4.71
N THR A 16 11.83 -11.30 -3.51
CA THR A 16 10.58 -10.71 -3.01
C THR A 16 10.50 -9.19 -3.20
N PRO A 17 11.54 -8.38 -2.88
CA PRO A 17 11.47 -6.93 -3.08
C PRO A 17 11.22 -6.52 -4.54
N LYS A 18 11.79 -7.27 -5.50
CA LYS A 18 11.59 -7.00 -6.94
C LYS A 18 10.22 -7.45 -7.43
N VAL A 19 9.69 -8.54 -6.88
CA VAL A 19 8.32 -9.01 -7.18
C VAL A 19 7.30 -7.99 -6.68
N VAL A 20 7.45 -7.52 -5.43
CA VAL A 20 6.61 -6.48 -4.83
C VAL A 20 6.65 -5.20 -5.65
N ALA A 21 7.85 -4.70 -6.00
CA ALA A 21 8.01 -3.50 -6.82
C ALA A 21 7.32 -3.65 -8.18
N ALA A 22 7.55 -4.76 -8.88
CA ALA A 22 6.96 -5.01 -10.19
C ALA A 22 5.42 -5.09 -10.17
N PHE A 23 4.82 -5.64 -9.11
CA PHE A 23 3.37 -5.61 -8.93
C PHE A 23 2.85 -4.23 -8.53
N ALA A 24 3.60 -3.48 -7.70
CA ALA A 24 3.23 -2.14 -7.29
C ALA A 24 3.25 -1.15 -8.46
N GLU A 25 4.24 -1.23 -9.35
CA GLU A 25 4.30 -0.47 -10.60
C GLU A 25 3.10 -0.76 -11.53
N ARG A 26 2.50 -1.94 -11.37
CA ARG A 26 1.33 -2.41 -12.15
C ARG A 26 0.00 -2.21 -11.44
N TRP A 27 0.00 -1.65 -10.22
CA TRP A 27 -1.21 -1.48 -9.39
C TRP A 27 -1.89 -2.81 -9.01
N GLU A 28 -1.14 -3.91 -9.01
CA GLU A 28 -1.63 -5.25 -8.70
C GLU A 28 -1.42 -5.58 -7.21
N PHE A 29 -1.92 -4.72 -6.32
CA PHE A 29 -1.67 -4.82 -4.87
C PHE A 29 -2.23 -6.10 -4.24
N ASP A 30 -3.39 -6.58 -4.69
CA ASP A 30 -3.95 -7.88 -4.30
C ASP A 30 -2.94 -9.02 -4.50
N LYS A 31 -2.24 -9.03 -5.65
CA LYS A 31 -1.21 -10.03 -5.95
C LYS A 31 0.01 -9.92 -5.04
N ILE A 32 0.36 -8.70 -4.59
CA ILE A 32 1.42 -8.49 -3.60
C ILE A 32 1.08 -9.20 -2.30
N LEU A 33 -0.14 -9.02 -1.79
CA LEU A 33 -0.59 -9.64 -0.54
C LEU A 33 -0.60 -11.15 -0.64
N ILE A 34 -1.17 -11.69 -1.73
CA ILE A 34 -1.21 -13.12 -2.00
C ILE A 34 0.21 -13.70 -2.06
N TYR A 35 1.13 -13.03 -2.79
CA TYR A 35 2.52 -13.48 -2.88
C TYR A 35 3.22 -13.45 -1.53
N CYS A 36 3.13 -12.34 -0.79
CA CYS A 36 3.75 -12.20 0.53
C CYS A 36 3.27 -13.28 1.50
N LYS A 37 1.97 -13.62 1.48
CA LYS A 37 1.39 -14.72 2.26
C LYS A 37 1.92 -16.09 1.83
N GLN A 38 2.12 -16.33 0.53
CA GLN A 38 2.64 -17.61 0.03
C GLN A 38 4.12 -17.85 0.40
N VAL A 39 4.93 -16.80 0.46
CA VAL A 39 6.37 -16.91 0.74
C VAL A 39 6.73 -16.62 2.20
N ASP A 40 5.73 -16.41 3.06
CA ASP A 40 5.88 -15.99 4.46
C ASP A 40 6.76 -14.74 4.60
N TYR A 41 6.50 -13.74 3.76
CA TYR A 41 7.21 -12.47 3.76
C TYR A 41 6.37 -11.35 4.37
N THR A 42 6.92 -10.65 5.35
CA THR A 42 6.30 -9.45 5.91
C THR A 42 6.54 -8.26 4.98
N LEU A 43 5.46 -7.73 4.40
CA LEU A 43 5.53 -6.54 3.57
C LEU A 43 5.79 -5.28 4.42
N ASP A 44 6.74 -4.45 4.00
CA ASP A 44 6.90 -3.12 4.56
C ASP A 44 5.92 -2.15 3.86
N TYR A 45 4.71 -2.10 4.42
CA TYR A 45 3.61 -1.31 3.92
C TYR A 45 3.91 0.19 3.90
N LEU A 46 4.64 0.68 4.91
CA LEU A 46 4.99 2.09 5.03
C LEU A 46 6.02 2.50 3.98
N PHE A 47 7.05 1.68 3.76
CA PHE A 47 8.02 1.89 2.69
C PHE A 47 7.37 1.86 1.31
N LEU A 48 6.46 0.89 1.08
CA LEU A 48 5.75 0.78 -0.18
C LEU A 48 4.83 1.99 -0.43
N LEU A 49 4.08 2.42 0.59
CA LEU A 49 3.24 3.62 0.52
C LEU A 49 4.07 4.86 0.15
N GLN A 50 5.20 5.08 0.82
CA GLN A 50 6.10 6.21 0.50
C GLN A 50 6.62 6.13 -0.94
N THR A 51 6.99 4.94 -1.40
CA THR A 51 7.48 4.72 -2.78
C THR A 51 6.41 5.03 -3.82
N ILE A 52 5.18 4.58 -3.60
CA ILE A 52 4.04 4.85 -4.47
C ILE A 52 3.73 6.34 -4.47
N LEU A 53 3.74 6.98 -3.31
CA LEU A 53 3.41 8.39 -3.16
C LEU A 53 4.36 9.30 -3.96
N TRP A 54 5.64 8.95 -4.04
CA TRP A 54 6.61 9.66 -4.88
C TRP A 54 6.30 9.58 -6.38
N THR A 55 5.75 8.48 -6.85
CA THR A 55 5.54 8.22 -8.28
C THR A 55 4.11 8.52 -8.74
N ASN A 56 3.12 8.27 -7.87
CA ASN A 56 1.71 8.50 -8.12
C ASN A 56 0.93 8.67 -6.80
N PRO A 57 0.67 9.91 -6.36
CA PRO A 57 0.02 10.19 -5.08
C PRO A 57 -1.42 9.68 -5.00
N GLN A 58 -2.18 9.72 -6.11
CA GLN A 58 -3.53 9.15 -6.16
C GLN A 58 -3.54 7.63 -5.97
N GLY A 59 -2.50 6.96 -6.48
CA GLY A 59 -2.29 5.54 -6.25
C GLY A 59 -2.00 5.21 -4.79
N ALA A 60 -1.27 6.09 -4.10
CA ALA A 60 -0.97 5.95 -2.68
C ALA A 60 -2.24 6.04 -1.82
N VAL A 61 -3.19 6.92 -2.17
CA VAL A 61 -4.50 6.97 -1.50
C VAL A 61 -5.24 5.64 -1.65
N ASN A 62 -5.34 5.11 -2.87
CA ASN A 62 -6.00 3.82 -3.11
C ASN A 62 -5.32 2.67 -2.35
N PHE A 63 -3.98 2.68 -2.29
CA PHE A 63 -3.23 1.69 -1.53
C PHE A 63 -3.49 1.82 -0.02
N ALA A 64 -3.51 3.04 0.52
CA ALA A 64 -3.86 3.30 1.91
C ALA A 64 -5.28 2.87 2.26
N LEU A 65 -6.25 3.13 1.38
CA LEU A 65 -7.62 2.64 1.54
C LEU A 65 -7.68 1.12 1.52
N MET A 66 -6.96 0.45 0.62
CA MET A 66 -6.87 -1.00 0.60
C MET A 66 -6.29 -1.55 1.91
N MET A 67 -5.24 -0.93 2.44
CA MET A 67 -4.66 -1.26 3.75
C MET A 67 -5.70 -1.15 4.87
N SER A 68 -6.51 -0.09 4.88
CA SER A 68 -7.53 0.12 5.91
C SER A 68 -8.65 -0.94 5.92
N GLN A 69 -8.85 -1.65 4.81
CA GLN A 69 -9.92 -2.64 4.62
C GLN A 69 -9.43 -4.09 4.73
N MET A 70 -8.16 -4.32 5.11
CA MET A 70 -7.61 -5.67 5.22
C MET A 70 -8.28 -6.49 6.34
N GLU A 71 -8.44 -7.79 6.10
CA GLU A 71 -8.89 -8.74 7.12
C GLU A 71 -7.85 -8.84 8.25
N GLY A 72 -8.12 -8.18 9.37
CA GLY A 72 -7.16 -8.01 10.49
C GLY A 72 -6.91 -6.56 10.89
N GLY A 73 -7.50 -5.60 10.18
CA GLY A 73 -7.32 -4.17 10.40
C GLY A 73 -6.16 -3.59 9.61
N CYS A 74 -5.99 -2.26 9.71
CA CYS A 74 -4.95 -1.57 8.96
C CYS A 74 -3.55 -1.99 9.45
N PRO A 75 -2.65 -2.47 8.58
CA PRO A 75 -1.29 -2.86 8.97
C PRO A 75 -0.40 -1.69 9.41
N VAL A 76 -0.82 -0.45 9.12
CA VAL A 76 -0.14 0.80 9.50
C VAL A 76 -1.13 1.69 10.21
N ASP A 77 -0.70 2.32 11.30
CA ASP A 77 -1.53 3.28 12.04
C ASP A 77 -1.98 4.45 11.15
N TYR A 78 -3.23 4.87 11.30
CA TYR A 78 -3.83 5.92 10.48
C TYR A 78 -3.12 7.27 10.63
N ASN A 79 -2.67 7.65 11.84
CA ASN A 79 -1.88 8.87 12.03
C ASN A 79 -0.55 8.80 11.29
N THR A 80 0.07 7.61 11.25
CA THR A 80 1.31 7.40 10.49
C THR A 80 1.07 7.55 8.99
N ILE A 81 -0.04 7.02 8.47
CA ILE A 81 -0.44 7.20 7.06
C ILE A 81 -0.66 8.69 6.76
N THR A 82 -1.44 9.38 7.61
CA THR A 82 -1.71 10.81 7.50
C THR A 82 -0.43 11.64 7.53
N ASP A 83 0.49 11.38 8.47
CA ASP A 83 1.77 12.07 8.57
C ASP A 83 2.60 11.94 7.28
N VAL A 84 2.62 10.75 6.65
CA VAL A 84 3.31 10.55 5.37
C VAL A 84 2.75 11.43 4.24
N PHE A 85 1.43 11.62 4.16
CA PHE A 85 0.83 12.54 3.19
C PHE A 85 1.12 14.01 3.54
N LEU A 86 1.04 14.38 4.83
CA LEU A 86 1.29 15.74 5.31
C LEU A 86 2.75 16.17 5.10
N GLN A 87 3.72 15.29 5.37
CA GLN A 87 5.15 15.52 5.11
C GLN A 87 5.44 15.88 3.64
N ARG A 88 4.54 15.49 2.74
CA ARG A 88 4.64 15.69 1.29
C ARG A 88 3.79 16.85 0.79
N ASN A 89 3.14 17.57 1.70
CA ASN A 89 2.17 18.64 1.42
C ASN A 89 0.97 18.15 0.58
N LEU A 90 0.61 16.86 0.68
CA LEU A 90 -0.49 16.25 -0.05
C LEU A 90 -1.80 16.29 0.76
N ILE A 91 -2.24 17.50 1.09
CA ILE A 91 -3.40 17.72 1.97
C ILE A 91 -4.70 17.22 1.33
N HIS A 92 -4.82 17.32 0.00
CA HIS A 92 -6.01 16.86 -0.72
C HIS A 92 -6.15 15.34 -0.66
N GLU A 93 -5.06 14.61 -0.89
CA GLU A 93 -4.98 13.16 -0.81
C GLU A 93 -5.24 12.64 0.60
N GLU A 94 -4.66 13.32 1.60
CA GLU A 94 -4.89 13.04 3.02
C GLU A 94 -6.36 13.21 3.40
N THR A 95 -6.96 14.33 3.02
CA THR A 95 -8.39 14.58 3.24
C THR A 95 -9.25 13.53 2.53
N ALA A 96 -8.92 13.16 1.29
CA ALA A 96 -9.65 12.14 0.55
C ALA A 96 -9.56 10.76 1.22
N PHE A 97 -8.36 10.40 1.70
CA PHE A 97 -8.14 9.18 2.48
C PHE A 97 -8.98 9.17 3.76
N LEU A 98 -8.88 10.21 4.60
CA LEU A 98 -9.63 10.30 5.85
C LEU A 98 -11.14 10.28 5.61
N LEU A 99 -11.65 11.02 4.62
CA LEU A 99 -13.08 11.00 4.30
C LEU A 99 -13.56 9.59 3.94
N ASP A 100 -12.79 8.81 3.18
CA ASP A 100 -13.17 7.44 2.82
C ASP A 100 -13.03 6.45 3.99
N VAL A 101 -11.99 6.60 4.83
CA VAL A 101 -11.79 5.77 6.04
C VAL A 101 -12.88 6.03 7.08
N LEU A 102 -13.31 7.29 7.25
CA LEU A 102 -14.27 7.69 8.27
C LEU A 102 -15.74 7.44 7.87
N LYS A 103 -16.03 7.23 6.57
CA LYS A 103 -17.38 6.89 6.07
C LYS A 103 -18.10 5.78 6.87
N PRO A 104 -17.47 4.63 7.17
CA PRO A 104 -18.11 3.58 7.98
C PRO A 104 -18.36 3.96 9.45
N ASN A 105 -17.87 5.11 9.93
CA ASN A 105 -18.06 5.61 11.30
C ASN A 105 -17.71 4.56 12.37
N LEU A 106 -16.56 3.90 12.23
CA LEU A 106 -16.15 2.85 13.17
C LEU A 106 -15.63 3.47 14.48
N PRO A 107 -15.87 2.84 15.64
CA PRO A 107 -15.42 3.36 16.94
C PRO A 107 -13.90 3.46 17.04
N GLU A 108 -13.18 2.60 16.31
CA GLU A 108 -11.73 2.60 16.16
C GLU A 108 -11.16 3.82 15.42
N HIS A 109 -12.00 4.66 14.81
CA HIS A 109 -11.55 5.91 14.18
C HIS A 109 -11.75 7.14 15.06
N GLY A 110 -12.36 7.01 16.25
CA GLY A 110 -12.76 8.16 17.07
C GLY A 110 -11.61 9.01 17.65
N TYR A 111 -10.35 8.60 17.46
CA TYR A 111 -9.16 9.33 17.90
C TYR A 111 -8.39 10.00 16.75
N LEU A 112 -8.85 9.84 15.51
CA LEU A 112 -8.32 10.50 14.31
C LEU A 112 -9.00 11.84 14.09
#